data_AF-A0AAW6M698-F1
#
_entry.id   AF-A0AAW6M698-F1
#
_cell.length_a   1.000
_cell.length_b   1.000
_cell.length_c   1.000
_cell.angle_alpha   90.00
_cell.angle_beta   90.00
_cell.angle_gamma   90.00
#
_symmetry.space_group_name_H-M   'P 1'
#
loop_
_entity.id
_entity.type
_entity.pdbx_description
1 polymer ?
#
loop_
_entity_poly.entity_id
_entity_poly.type
_entity_poly.pdbx_seq_one_letter_code
_entity_poly.pdbx_strand_id
1 'polypeptide(L)'
;MDKNNERNFRRHRKSCRLHWTVCCLSLLLFSACTTDTNLPDVEQADRLPLSLQMELPKQLTVVVTRAGEGKATTGNPTRNGIEIKKVRVMQFDQTAPDEDTYNIRKTYSKETTGTTTDWFTQTDGGLITINTSTTTFWNRTSKFYIIANAKELHSTSSGDGTDISETAKEAVLPTAYFTFPESDVTGTEDPGILAYGPVAYTEKTGTGSGDAKPVAIFARLKRAYAKVTVNYTAGTGVSITALRVENIPTRIYPFPATGNSPTDAFMNVDLIVNAGQTTYSFFMPENLRGNGTSTTAKEKNQPDNGPTQSGSARNLDYCTCIVLTGTYNYYPNNTPENAANPISVEYRFYPGADMIRNYDIERGKHYTLTLDLKGANSADARVTITDGNVFTIADPDDVTHKDDIVFGE
;
A
#
# COMPACT_ATOMS: atom_id res chain seq x y z
N MET A 1 -55.18 -50.62 37.72
CA MET A 1 -55.03 -50.11 39.11
C MET A 1 -53.76 -49.29 39.12
N ASP A 2 -53.73 -47.97 39.29
CA ASP A 2 -54.75 -47.02 39.69
C ASP A 2 -54.48 -45.65 39.07
N LYS A 3 -55.58 -44.99 38.71
CA LYS A 3 -55.66 -43.52 38.62
C LYS A 3 -55.73 -43.01 40.06
N ASN A 4 -54.99 -41.96 40.42
CA ASN A 4 -55.58 -40.85 41.19
C ASN A 4 -54.62 -39.67 41.42
N ASN A 5 -55.24 -38.50 41.29
CA ASN A 5 -54.92 -37.20 41.89
C ASN A 5 -53.97 -36.24 41.17
N GLU A 6 -54.56 -35.61 40.14
CA GLU A 6 -54.50 -34.16 40.00
C GLU A 6 -54.94 -33.41 41.28
N ARG A 7 -54.45 -32.16 41.41
CA ARG A 7 -54.92 -31.05 42.26
C ARG A 7 -54.27 -30.90 43.65
N ASN A 8 -53.16 -30.17 43.65
CA ASN A 8 -52.97 -29.02 44.55
C ASN A 8 -52.41 -27.87 43.71
N PHE A 9 -53.28 -27.06 43.10
CA PHE A 9 -53.66 -25.73 43.57
C PHE A 9 -52.48 -24.74 43.70
N ARG A 10 -52.27 -24.01 42.60
CA ARG A 10 -52.06 -22.55 42.53
C ARG A 10 -51.37 -21.89 43.74
N ARG A 11 -50.11 -21.48 43.56
CA ARG A 11 -49.63 -20.15 43.97
C ARG A 11 -48.37 -19.74 43.19
N HIS A 12 -48.43 -18.55 42.59
CA HIS A 12 -47.34 -17.74 41.98
C HIS A 12 -46.63 -18.35 40.75
N ARG A 13 -46.98 -18.03 39.50
CA ARG A 13 -47.02 -16.74 38.77
C ARG A 13 -45.67 -15.99 38.79
N LYS A 14 -45.03 -16.00 37.61
CA LYS A 14 -43.98 -15.09 37.06
C LYS A 14 -42.51 -15.41 37.41
N SER A 15 -41.80 -16.04 36.48
CA SER A 15 -40.54 -15.49 35.93
C SER A 15 -40.07 -16.29 34.71
N CYS A 16 -39.97 -15.58 33.59
CA CYS A 16 -39.02 -15.75 32.48
C CYS A 16 -38.89 -17.11 31.77
N ARG A 17 -39.82 -17.35 30.84
CA ARG A 17 -39.49 -17.95 29.54
C ARG A 17 -38.69 -16.93 28.74
N LEU A 18 -37.37 -17.06 28.76
CA LEU A 18 -36.46 -16.39 27.83
C LEU A 18 -35.32 -17.37 27.69
N HIS A 19 -35.23 -18.12 26.58
CA HIS A 19 -33.98 -18.75 26.11
C HIS A 19 -34.08 -19.51 24.78
N TRP A 20 -35.22 -19.59 24.09
CA TRP A 20 -35.34 -20.43 22.86
C TRP A 20 -35.94 -19.70 21.65
N THR A 21 -35.54 -18.45 21.41
CA THR A 21 -35.90 -17.70 20.19
C THR A 21 -34.82 -16.70 19.76
N VAL A 22 -33.54 -17.12 19.66
CA VAL A 22 -32.45 -16.23 19.19
C VAL A 22 -31.62 -16.80 18.02
N CYS A 23 -31.80 -18.06 17.61
CA CYS A 23 -30.95 -18.65 16.54
C CYS A 23 -31.52 -18.64 15.11
N CYS A 24 -32.69 -18.04 14.84
CA CYS A 24 -33.25 -18.00 13.49
C CYS A 24 -33.55 -16.58 12.96
N LEU A 25 -33.04 -15.54 13.63
CA LEU A 25 -33.27 -14.13 13.25
C LEU A 25 -31.96 -13.40 12.87
N SER A 26 -31.01 -14.12 12.27
CA SER A 26 -29.72 -13.58 11.82
C SER A 26 -29.42 -13.80 10.34
N LEU A 27 -30.41 -14.21 9.54
CA LEU A 27 -30.25 -14.51 8.10
C LEU A 27 -31.19 -13.72 7.17
N LEU A 28 -31.91 -12.70 7.66
CA LEU A 28 -32.96 -12.01 6.88
C LEU A 28 -32.95 -10.47 6.95
N LEU A 29 -31.78 -9.83 7.07
CA LEU A 29 -31.69 -8.37 6.97
C LEU A 29 -30.50 -7.93 6.09
N PHE A 30 -30.56 -8.30 4.81
CA PHE A 30 -29.97 -7.51 3.72
C PHE A 30 -31.00 -7.32 2.61
N SER A 31 -32.16 -6.75 2.97
CA SER A 31 -32.97 -5.98 2.04
C SER A 31 -32.82 -4.51 2.45
N ALA A 32 -31.64 -3.96 2.20
CA ALA A 32 -31.56 -2.51 2.03
C ALA A 32 -32.30 -2.22 0.73
N CYS A 33 -33.53 -1.69 0.83
CA CYS A 33 -34.17 -0.98 -0.25
C CYS A 33 -33.18 0.07 -0.75
N THR A 34 -32.50 -0.23 -1.85
CA THR A 34 -32.10 0.81 -2.77
C THR A 34 -33.41 1.49 -3.16
N THR A 35 -33.57 2.76 -2.79
CA THR A 35 -34.59 3.61 -3.40
C THR A 35 -34.50 3.39 -4.89
N ASP A 36 -35.60 2.93 -5.50
CA ASP A 36 -35.77 2.84 -6.94
C ASP A 36 -35.47 4.23 -7.52
N THR A 37 -34.22 4.44 -7.92
CA THR A 37 -33.87 5.51 -8.83
C THR A 37 -34.61 5.18 -10.10
N ASN A 38 -35.70 5.91 -10.35
CA ASN A 38 -36.51 5.82 -11.57
C ASN A 38 -35.58 5.61 -12.76
N LEU A 39 -35.63 4.40 -13.32
CA LEU A 39 -34.90 4.02 -14.52
C LEU A 39 -35.57 4.75 -15.70
N PRO A 40 -34.81 5.27 -16.67
CA PRO A 40 -35.39 5.91 -17.85
C PRO A 40 -36.22 4.88 -18.65
N ASP A 41 -37.42 5.29 -19.07
CA ASP A 41 -38.35 4.44 -19.80
C ASP A 41 -37.87 4.10 -21.23
N VAL A 42 -38.05 2.81 -21.56
CA VAL A 42 -38.25 2.15 -22.87
C VAL A 42 -37.18 2.27 -23.99
N GLU A 43 -36.21 3.20 -23.97
CA GLU A 43 -35.21 3.33 -25.06
C GLU A 43 -33.75 2.91 -24.71
N GLN A 44 -33.49 2.34 -23.52
CA GLN A 44 -32.12 2.01 -23.07
C GLN A 44 -31.88 0.53 -22.70
N ALA A 45 -32.28 -0.41 -23.54
CA ALA A 45 -31.81 -1.81 -23.40
C ALA A 45 -30.27 -1.93 -23.41
N ASP A 46 -29.60 -0.98 -24.09
CA ASP A 46 -28.15 -0.94 -24.26
C ASP A 46 -27.41 -0.14 -23.18
N ARG A 47 -28.10 0.58 -22.29
CA ARG A 47 -27.48 1.44 -21.26
C ARG A 47 -28.17 1.32 -19.90
N LEU A 48 -27.36 1.13 -18.86
CA LEU A 48 -27.84 0.91 -17.49
C LEU A 48 -27.14 1.88 -16.53
N PRO A 49 -27.81 2.40 -15.49
CA PRO A 49 -27.14 3.16 -14.44
C PRO A 49 -26.15 2.28 -13.66
N LEU A 50 -25.17 2.90 -13.01
CA LEU A 50 -24.20 2.22 -12.15
C LEU A 50 -24.62 2.34 -10.68
N SER A 51 -24.77 1.20 -10.01
CA SER A 51 -24.84 1.11 -8.57
C SER A 51 -23.47 0.68 -8.05
N LEU A 52 -22.64 1.64 -7.65
CA LEU A 52 -21.31 1.38 -7.11
C LEU A 52 -21.32 1.55 -5.59
N GLN A 53 -20.99 0.47 -4.89
CA GLN A 53 -20.75 0.47 -3.45
C GLN A 53 -19.26 0.19 -3.20
N MET A 54 -18.63 1.00 -2.36
CA MET A 54 -17.19 0.92 -2.07
C MET A 54 -16.97 0.63 -0.59
N GLU A 55 -16.18 -0.39 -0.32
CA GLU A 55 -15.64 -0.72 0.99
C GLU A 55 -14.19 -0.22 1.06
N LEU A 56 -13.91 0.68 2.00
CA LEU A 56 -12.55 1.19 2.24
C LEU A 56 -11.71 0.17 3.02
N PRO A 57 -10.39 0.07 2.73
CA PRO A 57 -9.52 -0.86 3.43
C PRO A 57 -9.40 -0.47 4.90
N LYS A 58 -9.15 -1.45 5.77
CA LYS A 58 -8.87 -1.23 7.20
C LYS A 58 -7.67 -0.30 7.39
N GLN A 59 -7.54 0.33 8.55
CA GLN A 59 -6.34 1.14 8.86
C GLN A 59 -5.05 0.31 8.70
N LEU A 60 -4.00 0.93 8.16
CA LEU A 60 -2.67 0.29 8.04
C LEU A 60 -2.03 0.02 9.41
N THR A 61 -2.33 0.88 10.38
CA THR A 61 -1.90 0.74 11.76
C THR A 61 -3.12 0.45 12.61
N VAL A 62 -3.06 -0.59 13.45
CA VAL A 62 -4.12 -0.84 14.44
C VAL A 62 -3.94 0.16 15.58
N VAL A 63 -4.58 1.32 15.48
CA VAL A 63 -4.80 2.15 16.66
C VAL A 63 -6.02 1.56 17.36
N VAL A 64 -5.87 1.06 18.59
CA VAL A 64 -7.01 0.66 19.42
C VAL A 64 -7.70 1.92 19.94
N THR A 65 -8.28 2.73 19.07
CA THR A 65 -9.26 3.74 19.47
C THR A 65 -10.62 3.05 19.49
N ARG A 66 -11.05 2.63 20.69
CA ARG A 66 -12.47 2.42 20.97
C ARG A 66 -13.16 3.80 20.95
N ALA A 67 -13.37 4.37 19.79
CA ALA A 67 -14.22 5.54 19.59
C ALA A 67 -14.61 5.62 18.11
N GLY A 68 -15.90 5.74 17.85
CA GLY A 68 -16.50 5.62 16.52
C GLY A 68 -15.84 6.52 15.47
N GLU A 69 -15.39 5.92 14.37
CA GLU A 69 -15.19 6.63 13.12
C GLU A 69 -16.56 7.06 12.61
N GLY A 70 -16.93 8.29 12.91
CA GLY A 70 -18.25 8.85 12.60
C GLY A 70 -18.52 8.88 11.11
N LYS A 71 -19.78 8.61 10.75
CA LYS A 71 -20.35 8.89 9.43
C LYS A 71 -20.11 10.36 9.07
N ALA A 72 -19.45 10.63 7.95
CA ALA A 72 -19.42 11.98 7.39
C ALA A 72 -20.79 12.25 6.76
N THR A 73 -21.60 13.10 7.39
CA THR A 73 -22.87 13.60 6.81
C THR A 73 -22.67 14.88 5.99
N THR A 74 -21.50 15.51 6.09
CA THR A 74 -21.06 16.72 5.39
C THR A 74 -19.55 16.63 5.13
N GLY A 75 -19.08 16.91 3.91
CA GLY A 75 -17.67 16.75 3.53
C GLY A 75 -17.34 15.38 2.94
N ASN A 76 -16.08 15.12 2.61
CA ASN A 76 -15.67 13.88 1.92
C ASN A 76 -15.96 12.61 2.75
N PRO A 77 -16.19 11.45 2.11
CA PRO A 77 -16.32 10.21 2.85
C PRO A 77 -14.95 9.83 3.43
N THR A 78 -14.89 9.79 4.76
CA THR A 78 -13.68 9.43 5.49
C THR A 78 -13.90 8.15 6.28
N ARG A 79 -12.93 7.24 6.22
CA ARG A 79 -12.88 6.05 7.08
C ARG A 79 -11.46 5.52 7.18
N ASN A 80 -11.10 4.93 8.31
CA ASN A 80 -9.78 4.35 8.52
C ASN A 80 -8.64 5.34 8.23
N GLY A 81 -8.85 6.62 8.53
CA GLY A 81 -7.93 7.72 8.22
C GLY A 81 -7.80 8.08 6.74
N ILE A 82 -8.59 7.45 5.85
CA ILE A 82 -8.59 7.74 4.41
C ILE A 82 -9.82 8.57 4.07
N GLU A 83 -9.58 9.73 3.47
CA GLU A 83 -10.59 10.60 2.90
C GLU A 83 -10.68 10.37 1.38
N ILE A 84 -11.89 10.19 0.83
CA ILE A 84 -12.10 10.02 -0.61
C ILE A 84 -12.52 11.33 -1.27
N LYS A 85 -11.56 11.98 -1.91
CA LYS A 85 -11.72 13.26 -2.61
C LYS A 85 -12.16 13.06 -4.06
N LYS A 86 -11.82 11.92 -4.67
CA LYS A 86 -12.09 11.63 -6.09
C LYS A 86 -12.37 10.16 -6.33
N VAL A 87 -13.24 9.85 -7.30
CA VAL A 87 -13.51 8.49 -7.78
C VAL A 87 -13.50 8.50 -9.30
N ARG A 88 -12.84 7.50 -9.90
CA ARG A 88 -12.86 7.21 -11.33
C ARG A 88 -13.27 5.75 -11.54
N VAL A 89 -14.21 5.53 -12.46
CA VAL A 89 -14.69 4.22 -12.89
C VAL A 89 -14.52 4.12 -14.41
N MET A 90 -13.85 3.08 -14.89
CA MET A 90 -13.60 2.84 -16.31
C MET A 90 -14.22 1.51 -16.72
N GLN A 91 -15.02 1.53 -17.78
CA GLN A 91 -15.61 0.35 -18.41
C GLN A 91 -14.86 0.03 -19.70
N PHE A 92 -14.32 -1.20 -19.81
CA PHE A 92 -13.71 -1.73 -21.03
C PHE A 92 -14.65 -2.79 -21.64
N ASP A 93 -15.04 -2.59 -22.91
CA ASP A 93 -15.97 -3.47 -23.64
C ASP A 93 -15.25 -4.74 -24.10
N GLN A 94 -15.65 -5.92 -23.61
CA GLN A 94 -15.03 -7.22 -23.94
C GLN A 94 -15.59 -7.88 -25.23
N THR A 95 -16.50 -7.20 -25.94
CA THR A 95 -17.19 -7.77 -27.12
C THR A 95 -16.71 -7.21 -28.46
N ALA A 96 -15.78 -6.24 -28.45
CA ALA A 96 -15.21 -5.69 -29.66
C ALA A 96 -14.29 -6.71 -30.38
N PRO A 97 -14.39 -6.86 -31.72
CA PRO A 97 -13.49 -7.74 -32.48
C PRO A 97 -12.09 -7.11 -32.71
N ASP A 98 -11.05 -7.94 -32.65
CA ASP A 98 -9.61 -7.76 -32.98
C ASP A 98 -8.56 -7.45 -31.89
N GLU A 99 -7.34 -7.93 -32.18
CA GLU A 99 -6.33 -8.57 -31.33
C GLU A 99 -5.49 -7.68 -30.38
N ASP A 100 -5.97 -6.51 -29.95
CA ASP A 100 -5.14 -5.61 -29.12
C ASP A 100 -5.86 -4.61 -28.18
N THR A 101 -7.00 -4.82 -27.49
CA THR A 101 -8.03 -5.87 -27.56
C THR A 101 -9.39 -5.31 -27.06
N TYR A 102 -9.45 -4.38 -26.08
CA TYR A 102 -10.71 -3.76 -25.62
C TYR A 102 -10.56 -2.28 -25.26
N ASN A 103 -11.41 -1.40 -25.80
CA ASN A 103 -11.31 0.06 -25.57
C ASN A 103 -12.11 0.52 -24.34
N ILE A 104 -11.67 1.61 -23.72
CA ILE A 104 -12.52 2.37 -22.80
C ILE A 104 -13.81 2.75 -23.53
N ARG A 105 -14.93 2.31 -22.97
CA ARG A 105 -16.26 2.52 -23.52
C ARG A 105 -17.01 3.62 -22.76
N LYS A 106 -16.74 3.73 -21.46
CA LYS A 106 -17.31 4.77 -20.60
C LYS A 106 -16.38 5.01 -19.41
N THR A 107 -16.19 6.29 -19.12
CA THR A 107 -15.59 6.74 -17.87
C THR A 107 -16.62 7.53 -17.07
N TYR A 108 -16.65 7.29 -15.76
CA TYR A 108 -17.28 8.17 -14.79
C TYR A 108 -16.18 8.69 -13.87
N SER A 109 -16.13 10.00 -13.67
CA SER A 109 -15.26 10.62 -12.68
C SER A 109 -16.04 11.65 -11.88
N LYS A 110 -15.83 11.66 -10.56
CA LYS A 110 -16.28 12.71 -9.66
C LYS A 110 -15.20 13.07 -8.69
N GLU A 111 -15.14 14.35 -8.38
CA GLU A 111 -14.21 14.95 -7.43
C GLU A 111 -14.99 15.94 -6.58
N THR A 112 -14.66 16.03 -5.30
CA THR A 112 -15.27 17.02 -4.40
C THR A 112 -14.69 18.39 -4.71
N THR A 113 -15.56 19.29 -5.16
CA THR A 113 -15.21 20.70 -5.39
C THR A 113 -15.82 21.54 -4.27
N GLY A 114 -14.98 22.12 -3.41
CA GLY A 114 -15.46 22.93 -2.27
C GLY A 114 -16.10 22.08 -1.16
N THR A 115 -17.29 22.47 -0.68
CA THR A 115 -17.95 21.85 0.49
C THR A 115 -19.10 20.91 0.14
N THR A 116 -19.52 20.83 -1.13
CA THR A 116 -20.68 20.04 -1.56
C THR A 116 -20.30 18.61 -1.90
N THR A 117 -21.00 17.65 -1.30
CA THR A 117 -20.80 16.21 -1.48
C THR A 117 -22.12 15.50 -1.77
N ASP A 118 -22.69 15.76 -2.95
CA ASP A 118 -23.95 15.13 -3.41
C ASP A 118 -23.71 13.82 -4.19
N TRP A 119 -22.46 13.53 -4.55
CA TRP A 119 -22.08 12.40 -5.38
C TRP A 119 -21.91 11.08 -4.62
N PHE A 120 -22.15 11.04 -3.29
CA PHE A 120 -22.13 9.80 -2.52
C PHE A 120 -23.10 9.81 -1.33
N THR A 121 -23.35 8.61 -0.78
CA THR A 121 -23.94 8.41 0.55
C THR A 121 -23.06 7.43 1.36
N GLN A 122 -22.98 7.62 2.67
CA GLN A 122 -22.22 6.73 3.56
C GLN A 122 -23.15 6.11 4.60
N THR A 123 -23.11 4.79 4.75
CA THR A 123 -23.85 4.07 5.80
C THR A 123 -22.99 3.88 7.05
N ASP A 124 -23.61 3.57 8.20
CA ASP A 124 -22.92 3.38 9.49
C ASP A 124 -21.95 2.17 9.48
N GLY A 125 -22.05 1.30 8.48
CA GLY A 125 -21.08 0.23 8.20
C GLY A 125 -19.86 0.69 7.39
N GLY A 126 -19.76 1.99 7.08
CA GLY A 126 -18.72 2.66 6.31
C GLY A 126 -18.60 2.20 4.86
N LEU A 127 -19.72 1.72 4.31
CA LEU A 127 -19.89 1.50 2.88
C LEU A 127 -20.28 2.82 2.23
N ILE A 128 -19.55 3.20 1.18
CA ILE A 128 -19.79 4.42 0.40
C ILE A 128 -20.54 4.02 -0.85
N THR A 129 -21.76 4.52 -1.04
CA THR A 129 -22.51 4.34 -2.29
C THR A 129 -22.34 5.58 -3.15
N ILE A 130 -21.91 5.39 -4.40
CA ILE A 130 -21.71 6.47 -5.35
C ILE A 130 -23.02 6.80 -6.05
N ASN A 131 -23.40 8.07 -6.02
CA ASN A 131 -24.53 8.61 -6.75
C ASN A 131 -24.05 9.01 -8.15
N THR A 132 -24.34 8.17 -9.15
CA THR A 132 -23.93 8.45 -10.54
C THR A 132 -24.85 9.43 -11.26
N SER A 133 -25.91 9.90 -10.59
CA SER A 133 -26.96 10.74 -11.16
C SER A 133 -27.49 10.12 -12.46
N THR A 134 -27.58 10.87 -13.55
CA THR A 134 -28.03 10.40 -14.88
C THR A 134 -26.96 9.64 -15.67
N THR A 135 -25.76 9.41 -15.10
CA THR A 135 -24.70 8.69 -15.82
C THR A 135 -25.06 7.21 -16.00
N THR A 136 -25.11 6.76 -17.24
CA THR A 136 -25.30 5.35 -17.60
C THR A 136 -24.06 4.75 -18.26
N PHE A 137 -23.94 3.43 -18.15
CA PHE A 137 -22.89 2.58 -18.68
C PHE A 137 -23.49 1.60 -19.69
N TRP A 138 -22.65 1.05 -20.57
CA TRP A 138 -23.14 0.14 -21.60
C TRP A 138 -23.52 -1.22 -20.99
N ASN A 139 -24.68 -1.76 -21.36
CA ASN A 139 -25.05 -3.13 -21.06
C ASN A 139 -24.36 -4.08 -22.06
N ARG A 140 -23.07 -4.33 -21.85
CA ARG A 140 -22.26 -5.22 -22.68
C ARG A 140 -21.28 -5.96 -21.80
N THR A 141 -20.91 -7.18 -22.19
CA THR A 141 -19.87 -7.92 -21.48
C THR A 141 -18.61 -7.06 -21.38
N SER A 142 -18.17 -6.74 -20.17
CA SER A 142 -17.20 -5.68 -19.88
C SER A 142 -16.31 -6.04 -18.69
N LYS A 143 -15.22 -5.29 -18.52
CA LYS A 143 -14.46 -5.20 -17.27
C LYS A 143 -14.50 -3.79 -16.71
N PHE A 144 -14.72 -3.68 -15.41
CA PHE A 144 -14.69 -2.42 -14.69
C PHE A 144 -13.45 -2.29 -13.82
N TYR A 145 -12.88 -1.08 -13.83
CA TYR A 145 -11.74 -0.69 -13.02
C TYR A 145 -12.11 0.56 -12.23
N ILE A 146 -11.87 0.54 -10.93
CA ILE A 146 -12.26 1.58 -10.00
C ILE A 146 -11.00 2.10 -9.30
N ILE A 147 -10.85 3.42 -9.27
CA ILE A 147 -9.76 4.11 -8.58
C ILE A 147 -10.37 5.21 -7.70
N ALA A 148 -9.95 5.27 -6.44
CA ALA A 148 -10.23 6.38 -5.55
C ALA A 148 -8.98 7.23 -5.33
N ASN A 149 -9.17 8.54 -5.19
CA ASN A 149 -8.12 9.57 -5.13
C ASN A 149 -7.15 9.48 -6.32
N ALA A 150 -7.69 9.19 -7.50
CA ALA A 150 -6.92 9.10 -8.72
C ALA A 150 -6.26 10.43 -9.07
N LYS A 151 -4.92 10.45 -9.10
CA LYS A 151 -4.15 11.49 -9.80
C LYS A 151 -4.33 11.32 -11.33
N GLU A 152 -3.61 12.07 -12.14
CA GLU A 152 -3.53 11.81 -13.58
C GLU A 152 -2.90 10.43 -13.82
N LEU A 153 -3.60 9.55 -14.54
CA LEU A 153 -3.16 8.19 -14.80
C LEU A 153 -2.38 8.19 -16.11
N HIS A 154 -1.06 8.21 -16.02
CA HIS A 154 -0.17 8.27 -17.18
C HIS A 154 0.04 6.88 -17.78
N SER A 155 0.40 6.81 -19.05
CA SER A 155 0.90 5.59 -19.70
C SER A 155 2.31 5.80 -20.26
N THR A 156 3.12 4.74 -20.24
CA THR A 156 4.44 4.72 -20.90
C THR A 156 4.34 4.72 -22.43
N SER A 157 3.19 4.32 -23.00
CA SER A 157 2.95 4.27 -24.45
C SER A 157 2.45 5.58 -25.06
N SER A 158 2.02 6.55 -24.25
CA SER A 158 1.47 7.82 -24.73
C SER A 158 2.50 8.95 -24.88
N GLY A 159 3.73 8.76 -24.39
CA GLY A 159 4.69 9.86 -24.24
C GLY A 159 4.23 10.85 -23.16
N ASP A 160 5.15 11.22 -22.28
CA ASP A 160 5.08 12.32 -21.30
C ASP A 160 3.71 12.73 -20.73
N GLY A 161 3.45 12.28 -19.50
CA GLY A 161 2.71 13.09 -18.52
C GLY A 161 1.23 13.39 -18.82
N THR A 162 0.64 12.80 -19.85
CA THR A 162 -0.79 12.97 -20.17
C THR A 162 -1.62 11.84 -19.55
N ASP A 163 -2.81 12.18 -19.05
CA ASP A 163 -3.78 11.21 -18.55
C ASP A 163 -4.22 10.27 -19.68
N ILE A 164 -4.50 9.00 -19.38
CA ILE A 164 -4.89 8.03 -20.40
C ILE A 164 -6.11 8.50 -21.20
N SER A 165 -6.02 8.37 -22.52
CA SER A 165 -7.09 8.74 -23.45
C SER A 165 -8.38 7.96 -23.17
N GLU A 166 -9.54 8.56 -23.44
CA GLU A 166 -10.84 7.85 -23.47
C GLU A 166 -10.91 6.76 -24.56
N THR A 167 -9.94 6.71 -25.47
CA THR A 167 -9.78 5.64 -26.47
C THR A 167 -8.74 4.59 -26.07
N ALA A 168 -8.18 4.67 -24.87
CA ALA A 168 -7.15 3.75 -24.41
C ALA A 168 -7.67 2.30 -24.35
N LYS A 169 -6.76 1.37 -24.60
CA LYS A 169 -7.02 -0.08 -24.58
C LYS A 169 -6.74 -0.64 -23.19
N GLU A 170 -7.46 -1.68 -22.76
CA GLU A 170 -7.27 -2.33 -21.45
C GLU A 170 -5.82 -2.77 -21.23
N ALA A 171 -5.14 -3.20 -22.31
CA ALA A 171 -3.73 -3.61 -22.31
C ALA A 171 -2.75 -2.51 -21.83
N VAL A 172 -3.19 -1.25 -21.72
CA VAL A 172 -2.39 -0.16 -21.17
C VAL A 172 -2.35 -0.16 -19.64
N LEU A 173 -3.39 -0.70 -18.97
CA LEU A 173 -3.54 -0.61 -17.52
C LEU A 173 -2.37 -1.24 -16.74
N PRO A 174 -1.78 -2.37 -17.18
CA PRO A 174 -0.59 -2.95 -16.55
C PRO A 174 0.63 -2.03 -16.45
N THR A 175 0.76 -1.05 -17.34
CA THR A 175 1.87 -0.09 -17.37
C THR A 175 1.44 1.33 -17.03
N ALA A 176 0.14 1.56 -16.81
CA ALA A 176 -0.39 2.85 -16.42
C ALA A 176 -0.03 3.17 -14.96
N TYR A 177 0.33 4.42 -14.67
CA TYR A 177 0.85 4.82 -13.37
C TYR A 177 0.42 6.22 -12.93
N PHE A 178 0.41 6.44 -11.62
CA PHE A 178 0.41 7.76 -11.00
C PHE A 178 1.83 8.16 -10.62
N THR A 179 2.15 9.43 -10.79
CA THR A 179 3.39 9.99 -10.24
C THR A 179 3.31 10.02 -8.72
N PHE A 180 4.36 9.51 -8.07
CA PHE A 180 4.55 9.53 -6.62
C PHE A 180 5.69 10.49 -6.26
N PRO A 181 5.36 11.74 -5.90
CA PRO A 181 6.36 12.76 -5.60
C PRO A 181 7.00 12.57 -4.22
N GLU A 182 8.15 13.19 -4.02
CA GLU A 182 8.85 13.25 -2.72
C GLU A 182 7.98 13.82 -1.59
N SER A 183 7.05 14.73 -1.90
CA SER A 183 6.10 15.27 -0.92
C SER A 183 5.17 14.21 -0.31
N ASP A 184 4.89 13.12 -1.03
CA ASP A 184 4.07 12.01 -0.50
C ASP A 184 4.91 11.09 0.42
N VAL A 185 6.25 11.15 0.35
CA VAL A 185 7.15 10.45 1.28
C VAL A 185 7.33 11.24 2.57
N THR A 186 7.61 12.55 2.43
CA THR A 186 7.93 13.45 3.55
C THR A 186 6.69 14.03 4.22
N GLY A 187 5.53 13.96 3.55
CA GLY A 187 4.25 14.42 4.06
C GLY A 187 3.73 13.58 5.23
N THR A 188 2.85 14.19 6.03
CA THR A 188 2.17 13.53 7.15
C THR A 188 0.83 12.93 6.76
N GLU A 189 0.31 13.27 5.57
CA GLU A 189 -0.97 12.79 5.06
C GLU A 189 -0.81 11.46 4.32
N ASP A 190 -1.78 10.58 4.50
CA ASP A 190 -1.88 9.35 3.74
C ASP A 190 -2.17 9.68 2.25
N PRO A 191 -1.41 9.13 1.27
CA PRO A 191 -1.63 9.39 -0.16
C PRO A 191 -3.05 9.06 -0.63
N GLY A 192 -3.73 8.14 0.06
CA GLY A 192 -5.14 7.82 -0.14
C GLY A 192 -5.46 7.15 -1.48
N ILE A 193 -4.47 6.80 -2.31
CA ILE A 193 -4.68 6.19 -3.63
C ILE A 193 -5.14 4.74 -3.47
N LEU A 194 -6.39 4.47 -3.86
CA LEU A 194 -6.98 3.13 -3.78
C LEU A 194 -7.40 2.62 -5.15
N ALA A 195 -7.33 1.31 -5.36
CA ALA A 195 -7.75 0.67 -6.60
C ALA A 195 -8.55 -0.62 -6.34
N TYR A 196 -9.45 -0.96 -7.26
CA TYR A 196 -10.16 -2.23 -7.32
C TYR A 196 -10.51 -2.60 -8.76
N GLY A 197 -10.28 -3.86 -9.13
CA GLY A 197 -10.55 -4.39 -10.46
C GLY A 197 -9.51 -5.42 -10.89
N PRO A 198 -9.70 -6.06 -12.04
CA PRO A 198 -10.90 -5.97 -12.89
C PRO A 198 -12.14 -6.57 -12.21
N VAL A 199 -13.32 -5.98 -12.48
CA VAL A 199 -14.62 -6.57 -12.15
C VAL A 199 -15.30 -6.97 -13.45
N ALA A 200 -15.49 -8.27 -13.66
CA ALA A 200 -16.21 -8.77 -14.82
C ALA A 200 -17.71 -8.43 -14.71
N TYR A 201 -18.28 -7.97 -15.82
CA TYR A 201 -19.70 -7.77 -16.01
C TYR A 201 -20.12 -8.54 -17.27
N THR A 202 -21.22 -9.26 -17.19
CA THR A 202 -21.81 -9.96 -18.34
C THR A 202 -23.03 -9.18 -18.80
N GLU A 203 -23.15 -8.98 -20.11
CA GLU A 203 -24.34 -8.42 -20.72
C GLU A 203 -25.59 -9.15 -20.24
N LYS A 204 -26.63 -8.38 -19.90
CA LYS A 204 -27.93 -8.94 -19.56
C LYS A 204 -28.82 -8.92 -20.79
N THR A 205 -29.26 -10.10 -21.22
CA THR A 205 -30.27 -10.27 -22.27
C THR A 205 -31.63 -10.56 -21.64
N GLY A 206 -32.64 -9.75 -21.95
CA GLY A 206 -33.98 -9.90 -21.38
C GLY A 206 -34.96 -8.83 -21.86
N THR A 207 -36.00 -9.28 -22.57
CA THR A 207 -37.13 -8.49 -23.09
C THR A 207 -38.09 -8.06 -21.98
N GLY A 208 -38.06 -6.78 -21.61
CA GLY A 208 -39.08 -6.16 -20.77
C GLY A 208 -38.56 -4.92 -20.08
N SER A 209 -39.25 -3.79 -20.24
CA SER A 209 -38.87 -2.48 -19.66
C SER A 209 -38.81 -2.46 -18.12
N GLY A 210 -39.29 -3.52 -17.44
CA GLY A 210 -39.29 -3.64 -15.98
C GLY A 210 -38.07 -4.34 -15.35
N ASP A 211 -37.15 -4.93 -16.13
CA ASP A 211 -36.06 -5.78 -15.59
C ASP A 211 -34.65 -5.16 -15.74
N ALA A 212 -34.55 -3.91 -16.20
CA ALA A 212 -33.29 -3.19 -16.42
C ALA A 212 -32.59 -2.82 -15.09
N LYS A 213 -32.03 -3.81 -14.38
CA LYS A 213 -31.29 -3.58 -13.14
C LYS A 213 -29.97 -2.85 -13.42
N PRO A 214 -29.55 -1.90 -12.56
CA PRO A 214 -28.27 -1.22 -12.70
C PRO A 214 -27.10 -2.20 -12.81
N VAL A 215 -26.01 -1.74 -13.41
CA VAL A 215 -24.69 -2.37 -13.27
C VAL A 215 -24.32 -2.26 -11.78
N ALA A 216 -24.42 -3.35 -11.04
CA ALA A 216 -24.13 -3.36 -9.60
C ALA A 216 -22.69 -3.82 -9.36
N ILE A 217 -21.87 -2.96 -8.76
CA ILE A 217 -20.47 -3.24 -8.44
C ILE A 217 -20.25 -3.02 -6.95
N PHE A 218 -19.76 -4.06 -6.29
CA PHE A 218 -19.24 -3.98 -4.92
C PHE A 218 -17.71 -3.96 -4.97
N ALA A 219 -17.12 -2.80 -4.71
CA ALA A 219 -15.69 -2.53 -4.81
C ALA A 219 -14.99 -2.58 -3.45
N ARG A 220 -14.17 -3.60 -3.23
CA ARG A 220 -13.30 -3.71 -2.05
C ARG A 220 -11.97 -3.03 -2.32
N LEU A 221 -11.93 -1.72 -2.11
CA LEU A 221 -10.78 -0.89 -2.45
C LEU A 221 -9.53 -1.33 -1.66
N LYS A 222 -8.40 -1.37 -2.34
CA LYS A 222 -7.08 -1.69 -1.76
C LYS A 222 -6.13 -0.53 -1.96
N ARG A 223 -5.23 -0.29 -1.00
CA ARG A 223 -4.16 0.70 -1.14
C ARG A 223 -3.21 0.27 -2.25
N ALA A 224 -2.82 1.23 -3.09
CA ALA A 224 -1.84 1.02 -4.15
C ALA A 224 -0.39 1.37 -3.72
N TYR A 225 -0.18 1.65 -2.44
CA TYR A 225 1.07 2.04 -1.80
C TYR A 225 1.23 1.28 -0.46
N ALA A 226 2.44 1.31 0.10
CA ALA A 226 2.80 0.75 1.39
C ALA A 226 3.17 1.85 2.40
N LYS A 227 3.23 1.50 3.68
CA LYS A 227 3.80 2.32 4.75
C LYS A 227 5.00 1.61 5.36
N VAL A 228 6.06 2.36 5.64
CA VAL A 228 7.23 1.87 6.37
C VAL A 228 7.42 2.72 7.61
N THR A 229 7.64 2.07 8.75
CA THR A 229 8.03 2.71 10.01
C THR A 229 9.38 2.18 10.45
N VAL A 230 10.32 3.07 10.71
CA VAL A 230 11.66 2.78 11.22
C VAL A 230 11.71 3.23 12.67
N ASN A 231 11.95 2.30 13.58
CA ASN A 231 12.30 2.56 14.97
C ASN A 231 13.76 2.18 15.17
N TYR A 232 14.55 3.05 15.78
CA TYR A 232 15.91 2.68 16.19
C TYR A 232 16.17 2.98 17.66
N THR A 233 17.07 2.22 18.26
CA THR A 233 17.68 2.53 19.55
C THR A 233 19.18 2.73 19.32
N ALA A 234 19.71 3.84 19.81
CA ALA A 234 21.14 4.13 19.76
C ALA A 234 21.82 3.64 21.04
N GLY A 235 22.80 2.76 20.90
CA GLY A 235 23.67 2.32 21.98
C GLY A 235 24.64 3.42 22.41
N THR A 236 25.36 3.18 23.50
CA THR A 236 26.32 4.14 24.05
C THR A 236 27.37 4.53 23.00
N GLY A 237 27.57 5.84 22.81
CA GLY A 237 28.52 6.37 21.85
C GLY A 237 28.00 6.50 20.42
N VAL A 238 26.79 6.01 20.10
CA VAL A 238 26.15 6.19 18.78
C VAL A 238 25.29 7.46 18.80
N SER A 239 25.45 8.30 17.78
CA SER A 239 24.59 9.47 17.54
C SER A 239 24.14 9.46 16.10
N ILE A 240 22.82 9.53 15.84
CA ILE A 240 22.25 9.58 14.49
C ILE A 240 21.89 11.03 14.15
N THR A 241 22.32 11.48 12.98
CA THR A 241 22.15 12.87 12.51
C THR A 241 21.37 12.97 11.21
N ALA A 242 21.27 11.88 10.42
CA ALA A 242 20.49 11.86 9.20
C ALA A 242 19.84 10.49 8.98
N LEU A 243 18.70 10.51 8.27
CA LEU A 243 17.99 9.33 7.79
C LEU A 243 17.63 9.56 6.33
N ARG A 244 18.13 8.69 5.46
CA ARG A 244 17.79 8.67 4.03
C ARG A 244 17.07 7.37 3.69
N VAL A 245 16.07 7.46 2.84
CA VAL A 245 15.45 6.29 2.20
C VAL A 245 15.84 6.30 0.74
N GLU A 246 16.49 5.24 0.29
CA GLU A 246 16.95 5.09 -1.09
C GLU A 246 16.04 4.15 -1.86
N ASN A 247 16.02 4.33 -3.19
CA ASN A 247 15.30 3.50 -4.14
C ASN A 247 13.80 3.40 -3.82
N ILE A 248 13.16 4.55 -3.58
CA ILE A 248 11.70 4.65 -3.56
C ILE A 248 11.21 4.75 -5.01
N PRO A 249 10.32 3.87 -5.49
CA PRO A 249 9.75 4.03 -6.82
C PRO A 249 9.00 5.36 -6.94
N THR A 250 9.09 6.02 -8.10
CA THR A 250 8.38 7.29 -8.35
C THR A 250 7.02 7.09 -9.02
N ARG A 251 6.58 5.83 -9.18
CA ARG A 251 5.38 5.45 -9.91
C ARG A 251 4.52 4.48 -9.11
N ILE A 252 3.23 4.77 -8.99
CA ILE A 252 2.21 3.84 -8.45
C ILE A 252 1.43 3.26 -9.63
N TYR A 253 1.54 1.95 -9.84
CA TYR A 253 0.72 1.23 -10.81
C TYR A 253 -0.56 0.74 -10.13
N PRO A 254 -1.76 1.28 -10.40
CA PRO A 254 -2.99 0.83 -9.74
C PRO A 254 -3.40 -0.60 -10.12
N PHE A 255 -3.07 -1.04 -11.34
CA PHE A 255 -3.44 -2.36 -11.88
C PHE A 255 -2.23 -3.05 -12.54
N PRO A 256 -1.15 -3.33 -11.80
CA PRO A 256 0.08 -3.88 -12.38
C PRO A 256 -0.18 -5.27 -12.97
N ALA A 257 0.55 -5.64 -14.02
CA ALA A 257 0.69 -7.05 -14.38
C ALA A 257 1.43 -7.80 -13.26
N THR A 258 1.12 -9.08 -13.09
CA THR A 258 1.78 -9.94 -12.12
C THR A 258 3.29 -9.97 -12.39
N GLY A 259 4.09 -9.56 -11.40
CA GLY A 259 5.55 -9.56 -11.51
C GLY A 259 6.18 -8.31 -12.15
N ASN A 260 5.39 -7.30 -12.53
CA ASN A 260 5.93 -6.01 -12.97
C ASN A 260 6.24 -5.11 -11.76
N SER A 261 7.52 -5.06 -11.38
CA SER A 261 8.06 -3.97 -10.57
C SER A 261 8.57 -2.85 -11.47
N PRO A 262 8.48 -1.57 -11.06
CA PRO A 262 9.21 -0.51 -11.74
C PRO A 262 10.70 -0.85 -11.79
N THR A 263 11.32 -0.74 -12.96
CA THR A 263 12.75 -1.05 -13.16
C THR A 263 13.60 0.19 -13.42
N ASP A 264 13.00 1.36 -13.62
CA ASP A 264 13.69 2.51 -14.22
C ASP A 264 13.37 3.87 -13.60
N ALA A 265 12.61 3.94 -12.50
CA ALA A 265 12.15 5.22 -11.95
C ALA A 265 12.15 5.22 -10.41
N PHE A 266 13.26 5.68 -9.82
CA PHE A 266 13.48 5.69 -8.38
C PHE A 266 13.98 7.06 -7.90
N MET A 267 13.69 7.38 -6.64
CA MET A 267 14.20 8.55 -5.95
C MET A 267 14.79 8.17 -4.59
N ASN A 268 15.69 9.01 -4.10
CA ASN A 268 16.22 8.96 -2.74
C ASN A 268 15.69 10.18 -1.99
N VAL A 269 15.25 10.00 -0.75
CA VAL A 269 14.61 11.05 0.04
C VAL A 269 15.26 11.11 1.41
N ASP A 270 15.71 12.31 1.80
CA ASP A 270 16.20 12.58 3.14
C ASP A 270 15.02 12.96 4.04
N LEU A 271 14.85 12.23 5.14
CA LEU A 271 13.84 12.55 6.15
C LEU A 271 14.42 13.52 7.18
N ILE A 272 13.59 14.47 7.63
CA ILE A 272 13.97 15.43 8.65
C ILE A 272 14.17 14.69 9.98
N VAL A 273 15.42 14.63 10.45
CA VAL A 273 15.78 14.06 11.76
C VAL A 273 15.67 15.14 12.84
N ASN A 274 14.68 14.99 13.72
CA ASN A 274 14.54 15.85 14.90
C ASN A 274 15.29 15.26 16.10
N ALA A 275 15.87 16.14 16.92
CA ALA A 275 16.55 15.74 18.15
C ALA A 275 15.61 14.94 19.07
N GLY A 276 16.08 13.78 19.55
CA GLY A 276 15.32 12.90 20.44
C GLY A 276 14.24 12.05 19.75
N GLN A 277 14.02 12.22 18.43
CA GLN A 277 13.11 11.37 17.68
C GLN A 277 13.82 10.10 17.22
N THR A 278 13.21 8.94 17.49
CA THR A 278 13.75 7.62 17.13
C THR A 278 12.81 6.79 16.27
N THR A 279 11.62 7.33 15.98
CA THR A 279 10.59 6.72 15.15
C THR A 279 10.29 7.61 13.95
N TYR A 280 10.38 7.06 12.75
CA TYR A 280 10.11 7.73 11.49
C TYR A 280 9.16 6.89 10.66
N SER A 281 8.23 7.50 9.95
CA SER A 281 7.32 6.79 9.05
C SER A 281 7.20 7.53 7.74
N PHE A 282 7.07 6.78 6.65
CA PHE A 282 6.87 7.31 5.31
C PHE A 282 6.03 6.33 4.48
N PHE A 283 5.48 6.84 3.38
CA PHE A 283 4.77 6.03 2.40
C PHE A 283 5.65 5.82 1.16
N MET A 284 5.42 4.72 0.45
CA MET A 284 6.10 4.44 -0.81
C MET A 284 5.24 3.56 -1.71
N PRO A 285 5.43 3.58 -3.03
CA PRO A 285 4.82 2.61 -3.93
C PRO A 285 5.38 1.21 -3.69
N GLU A 286 4.74 0.22 -4.31
CA GLU A 286 5.21 -1.15 -4.30
C GLU A 286 6.56 -1.28 -5.03
N ASN A 287 7.47 -2.06 -4.43
CA ASN A 287 8.77 -2.41 -5.01
C ASN A 287 9.03 -3.91 -4.79
N LEU A 288 8.77 -4.75 -5.79
CA LEU A 288 8.95 -6.20 -5.70
C LEU A 288 10.29 -6.61 -6.33
N ARG A 289 11.38 -6.50 -5.58
CA ARG A 289 12.73 -6.90 -6.06
C ARG A 289 12.99 -8.40 -5.97
N GLY A 290 12.21 -9.12 -5.16
CA GLY A 290 12.24 -10.55 -5.00
C GLY A 290 13.14 -11.03 -3.85
N ASN A 291 13.54 -12.30 -3.94
CA ASN A 291 14.35 -12.97 -2.93
C ASN A 291 15.82 -13.06 -3.34
N GLY A 292 16.69 -12.77 -2.37
CA GLY A 292 18.10 -13.12 -2.38
C GLY A 292 18.38 -14.51 -1.82
N THR A 293 19.66 -14.78 -1.54
CA THR A 293 20.17 -16.08 -1.06
C THR A 293 20.64 -16.10 0.37
N SER A 294 20.66 -14.95 1.04
CA SER A 294 21.09 -14.80 2.42
C SER A 294 20.38 -15.75 3.38
N THR A 295 21.12 -16.22 4.38
CA THR A 295 20.60 -17.06 5.48
C THR A 295 20.57 -16.30 6.80
N THR A 296 21.28 -15.17 6.88
CA THR A 296 21.30 -14.29 8.05
C THR A 296 20.97 -12.84 7.69
N ALA A 297 20.55 -12.06 8.69
CA ALA A 297 20.26 -10.64 8.50
C ALA A 297 21.50 -9.80 8.14
N LYS A 298 22.70 -10.24 8.52
CA LYS A 298 23.96 -9.59 8.14
C LYS A 298 24.28 -9.84 6.67
N GLU A 299 24.11 -11.08 6.20
CA GLU A 299 24.36 -11.47 4.81
C GLU A 299 23.44 -10.75 3.82
N LYS A 300 22.23 -10.35 4.25
CA LYS A 300 21.27 -9.58 3.42
C LYS A 300 21.87 -8.31 2.82
N ASN A 301 22.85 -7.71 3.47
CA ASN A 301 23.50 -6.50 3.00
C ASN A 301 24.68 -6.75 2.05
N GLN A 302 24.96 -8.01 1.71
CA GLN A 302 25.98 -8.35 0.73
C GLN A 302 25.41 -8.34 -0.69
N PRO A 303 26.02 -7.59 -1.64
CA PRO A 303 25.58 -7.55 -3.04
C PRO A 303 25.39 -8.93 -3.67
N ASP A 304 26.33 -9.84 -3.44
CA ASP A 304 26.32 -11.20 -3.99
C ASP A 304 25.17 -12.07 -3.47
N ASN A 305 24.52 -11.68 -2.37
CA ASN A 305 23.35 -12.37 -1.85
C ASN A 305 22.03 -11.71 -2.21
N GLY A 306 22.06 -10.58 -2.93
CA GLY A 306 20.86 -9.86 -3.33
C GLY A 306 19.99 -10.63 -4.33
N PRO A 307 18.83 -10.04 -4.71
CA PRO A 307 17.99 -10.62 -5.74
C PRO A 307 18.71 -10.77 -7.08
N THR A 308 18.27 -11.74 -7.88
CA THR A 308 18.74 -11.91 -9.25
C THR A 308 17.79 -11.20 -10.19
N GLN A 309 18.27 -10.23 -10.95
CA GLN A 309 17.59 -9.76 -12.15
C GLN A 309 17.87 -10.76 -13.28
N SER A 310 16.86 -11.10 -14.08
CA SER A 310 17.00 -12.11 -15.15
C SER A 310 18.21 -11.81 -16.04
N GLY A 311 19.17 -12.75 -16.08
CA GLY A 311 20.39 -12.63 -16.89
C GLY A 311 21.51 -11.77 -16.29
N SER A 312 21.39 -11.33 -15.04
CA SER A 312 22.40 -10.50 -14.35
C SER A 312 22.94 -11.18 -13.08
N ALA A 313 24.12 -10.75 -12.65
CA ALA A 313 24.65 -11.11 -11.32
C ALA A 313 23.70 -10.64 -10.21
N ARG A 314 23.80 -11.26 -9.03
CA ARG A 314 23.09 -10.80 -7.83
C ARG A 314 23.61 -9.44 -7.43
N ASN A 315 22.69 -8.54 -7.06
CA ASN A 315 23.04 -7.22 -6.57
C ASN A 315 21.93 -6.69 -5.66
N LEU A 316 22.18 -5.52 -5.06
CA LEU A 316 21.22 -4.80 -4.24
C LEU A 316 20.60 -3.62 -4.99
N ASP A 317 20.81 -3.54 -6.30
CA ASP A 317 20.34 -2.42 -7.11
C ASP A 317 18.82 -2.35 -7.06
N TYR A 318 18.34 -1.11 -6.94
CA TYR A 318 16.92 -0.76 -6.86
C TYR A 318 16.17 -1.38 -5.67
N CYS A 319 16.86 -2.08 -4.76
CA CYS A 319 16.28 -2.49 -3.49
C CYS A 319 16.10 -1.27 -2.59
N THR A 320 14.89 -1.07 -2.09
CA THR A 320 14.63 -0.02 -1.11
C THR A 320 15.57 -0.20 0.07
N CYS A 321 16.23 0.88 0.47
CA CYS A 321 17.23 0.85 1.53
C CYS A 321 16.96 1.98 2.53
N ILE A 322 16.99 1.65 3.82
CA ILE A 322 17.00 2.62 4.91
C ILE A 322 18.46 2.86 5.29
N VAL A 323 18.87 4.13 5.25
CA VAL A 323 20.23 4.56 5.57
C VAL A 323 20.17 5.51 6.77
N LEU A 324 20.83 5.14 7.86
CA LEU A 324 21.01 5.99 9.03
C LEU A 324 22.46 6.44 9.09
N THR A 325 22.71 7.74 9.03
CA THR A 325 24.06 8.31 9.10
C THR A 325 24.25 9.00 10.43
N GLY A 326 25.46 8.91 10.97
CA GLY A 326 25.76 9.46 12.28
C GLY A 326 27.23 9.34 12.64
N THR A 327 27.50 9.37 13.94
CA THR A 327 28.85 9.16 14.49
C THR A 327 28.87 8.04 15.53
N TYR A 328 30.03 7.43 15.70
CA TYR A 328 30.31 6.49 16.76
C TYR A 328 31.58 6.89 17.53
N ASN A 329 31.46 7.03 18.84
CA ASN A 329 32.58 7.22 19.76
C ASN A 329 32.90 5.88 20.46
N TYR A 330 34.10 5.34 20.19
CA TYR A 330 34.61 4.12 20.83
C TYR A 330 34.82 4.27 22.34
N TYR A 331 35.09 5.50 22.80
CA TYR A 331 35.39 5.80 24.19
C TYR A 331 34.47 6.91 24.72
N PRO A 332 33.16 6.65 24.79
CA PRO A 332 32.14 7.66 25.11
C PRO A 332 32.24 8.16 26.57
N ASN A 333 32.98 7.44 27.42
CA ASN A 333 33.15 7.76 28.83
C ASN A 333 34.55 8.33 29.15
N ASN A 334 35.41 8.56 28.16
CA ASN A 334 36.71 9.18 28.40
C ASN A 334 36.55 10.64 28.85
N THR A 335 37.48 11.12 29.68
CA THR A 335 37.54 12.54 30.04
C THR A 335 37.78 13.39 28.77
N PRO A 336 37.30 14.65 28.71
CA PRO A 336 37.40 15.49 27.51
C PRO A 336 38.82 15.64 26.95
N GLU A 337 39.83 15.59 27.82
CA GLU A 337 41.26 15.62 27.49
C GLU A 337 41.79 14.35 26.79
N ASN A 338 41.08 13.22 26.90
CA ASN A 338 41.38 11.92 26.29
C ASN A 338 40.25 11.44 25.34
N ALA A 339 39.35 12.34 24.95
CA ALA A 339 38.26 12.01 24.05
C ALA A 339 38.82 11.73 22.66
N ALA A 340 38.66 10.49 22.18
CA ALA A 340 38.91 10.18 20.79
C ALA A 340 37.86 10.89 19.93
N ASN A 341 38.27 11.40 18.77
CA ASN A 341 37.32 11.97 17.82
C ASN A 341 36.33 10.87 17.38
N PRO A 342 35.01 11.11 17.46
CA PRO A 342 34.02 10.19 16.93
C PRO A 342 34.29 9.94 15.44
N ILE A 343 34.03 8.71 15.00
CA ILE A 343 34.09 8.36 13.58
C ILE A 343 32.73 8.52 12.92
N SER A 344 32.71 8.80 11.63
CA SER A 344 31.48 8.81 10.83
C SER A 344 31.05 7.38 10.47
N VAL A 345 29.76 7.09 10.62
CA VAL A 345 29.17 5.77 10.38
C VAL A 345 27.90 5.87 9.55
N GLU A 346 27.70 4.89 8.68
CA GLU A 346 26.48 4.67 7.91
C GLU A 346 25.93 3.27 8.21
N TYR A 347 24.67 3.18 8.63
CA TYR A 347 23.96 1.92 8.83
C TYR A 347 22.93 1.72 7.71
N ARG A 348 23.03 0.62 6.98
CA ARG A 348 22.15 0.29 5.85
C ARG A 348 21.25 -0.90 6.19
N PHE A 349 19.98 -0.82 5.81
CA PHE A 349 19.02 -1.90 6.01
C PHE A 349 18.06 -2.02 4.82
N TYR A 350 17.95 -3.23 4.28
CA TYR A 350 17.03 -3.52 3.19
C TYR A 350 15.74 -4.16 3.73
N PRO A 351 14.62 -3.42 3.84
CA PRO A 351 13.33 -3.97 4.25
C PRO A 351 12.75 -4.95 3.21
N GLY A 352 11.83 -5.79 3.68
CA GLY A 352 11.00 -6.66 2.87
C GLY A 352 10.09 -7.50 3.77
N ALA A 353 9.51 -8.59 3.25
CA ALA A 353 8.70 -9.53 4.04
C ALA A 353 9.48 -10.15 5.22
N ASP A 354 10.81 -10.19 5.13
CA ASP A 354 11.71 -10.55 6.22
C ASP A 354 12.99 -9.70 6.17
N MET A 355 13.78 -9.72 7.25
CA MET A 355 15.10 -9.06 7.31
C MET A 355 16.25 -10.01 6.95
N ILE A 356 15.99 -11.12 6.25
CA ILE A 356 16.99 -12.14 5.90
C ILE A 356 17.27 -12.16 4.41
N ARG A 357 16.26 -12.32 3.55
CA ARG A 357 16.43 -12.54 2.10
C ARG A 357 15.35 -11.92 1.21
N ASN A 358 14.21 -11.49 1.73
CA ASN A 358 13.17 -10.90 0.87
C ASN A 358 13.32 -9.38 0.78
N TYR A 359 13.25 -8.81 -0.43
CA TYR A 359 13.41 -7.37 -0.69
C TYR A 359 12.12 -6.73 -1.24
N ASP A 360 10.97 -7.38 -1.02
CA ASP A 360 9.67 -6.93 -1.53
C ASP A 360 8.97 -6.01 -0.53
N ILE A 361 8.64 -4.81 -1.00
CA ILE A 361 7.68 -3.91 -0.37
C ILE A 361 6.37 -3.99 -1.14
N GLU A 362 5.41 -4.72 -0.60
CA GLU A 362 4.09 -4.94 -1.20
C GLU A 362 3.11 -3.84 -0.80
N ARG A 363 2.28 -3.42 -1.76
CA ARG A 363 1.20 -2.46 -1.51
C ARG A 363 0.23 -2.96 -0.42
N GLY A 364 -0.39 -2.03 0.28
CA GLY A 364 -1.39 -2.32 1.31
C GLY A 364 -0.83 -2.93 2.60
N LYS A 365 0.49 -2.99 2.76
CA LYS A 365 1.16 -3.44 3.98
C LYS A 365 1.78 -2.28 4.75
N HIS A 366 1.98 -2.52 6.06
CA HIS A 366 2.74 -1.66 6.95
C HIS A 366 3.94 -2.45 7.48
N TYR A 367 5.14 -2.06 7.05
CA TYR A 367 6.40 -2.63 7.51
C TYR A 367 6.89 -1.86 8.74
N THR A 368 7.19 -2.54 9.83
CA THR A 368 7.77 -1.93 11.03
C THR A 368 9.15 -2.52 11.29
N LEU A 369 10.19 -1.72 11.09
CA LEU A 369 11.57 -2.07 11.35
C LEU A 369 11.93 -1.60 12.75
N THR A 370 12.57 -2.48 13.52
CA THR A 370 13.11 -2.15 14.85
C THR A 370 14.59 -2.47 14.86
N LEU A 371 15.42 -1.44 15.01
CA LEU A 371 16.87 -1.49 14.87
C LEU A 371 17.54 -1.20 16.20
N ASP A 372 18.51 -2.02 16.58
CA ASP A 372 19.33 -1.84 17.79
C ASP A 372 20.78 -1.56 17.35
N LEU A 373 21.18 -0.28 17.37
CA LEU A 373 22.46 0.20 16.85
C LEU A 373 23.50 0.20 17.97
N LYS A 374 24.39 -0.80 17.99
CA LYS A 374 25.33 -1.00 19.11
C LYS A 374 26.69 -0.34 18.94
N GLY A 375 27.06 0.08 17.73
CA GLY A 375 28.36 0.67 17.43
C GLY A 375 28.82 0.36 16.01
N ALA A 376 30.09 0.66 15.73
CA ALA A 376 30.71 0.44 14.42
C ALA A 376 31.50 -0.87 14.37
N ASN A 377 31.24 -1.70 13.35
CA ASN A 377 32.03 -2.90 13.06
C ASN A 377 32.23 -3.03 11.56
N SER A 378 33.45 -2.87 11.07
CA SER A 378 33.78 -2.96 9.63
C SER A 378 33.54 -4.34 9.02
N ALA A 379 33.45 -5.40 9.84
CA ALA A 379 33.10 -6.74 9.36
C ALA A 379 31.58 -6.92 9.22
N ASP A 380 30.75 -6.00 9.71
CA ASP A 380 29.30 -6.04 9.55
C ASP A 380 28.90 -5.32 8.26
N ALA A 381 28.40 -6.06 7.27
CA ALA A 381 27.99 -5.52 5.97
C ALA A 381 26.88 -4.45 6.05
N ARG A 382 26.22 -4.35 7.21
CA ARG A 382 25.23 -3.31 7.47
C ARG A 382 25.85 -1.99 7.89
N VAL A 383 27.14 -1.95 8.22
CA VAL A 383 27.83 -0.77 8.76
C VAL A 383 29.02 -0.40 7.88
N THR A 384 28.99 0.82 7.38
CA THR A 384 30.12 1.41 6.67
C THR A 384 30.73 2.49 7.56
N ILE A 385 32.04 2.42 7.79
CA ILE A 385 32.81 3.53 8.39
C ILE A 385 33.22 4.43 7.25
N THR A 386 32.77 5.68 7.25
CA THR A 386 32.90 6.57 6.08
C THR A 386 34.09 7.53 6.17
N ASP A 387 34.84 7.51 7.27
CA ASP A 387 36.07 8.28 7.39
C ASP A 387 37.21 7.61 6.59
N GLY A 388 37.89 8.40 5.75
CA GLY A 388 38.91 7.94 4.78
C GLY A 388 40.20 7.31 5.35
N ASN A 389 40.22 6.91 6.63
CA ASN A 389 41.36 6.27 7.29
C ASN A 389 41.16 4.75 7.51
N VAL A 390 40.17 4.14 6.86
CA VAL A 390 39.99 2.68 6.90
C VAL A 390 40.86 2.03 5.82
N PHE A 391 42.07 1.61 6.21
CA PHE A 391 42.87 0.71 5.38
C PHE A 391 42.22 -0.68 5.43
N THR A 392 41.73 -1.16 4.29
CA THR A 392 41.40 -2.57 4.08
C THR A 392 42.65 -3.26 3.55
N ILE A 393 43.21 -4.20 4.32
CA ILE A 393 44.18 -5.15 3.78
C ILE A 393 43.33 -6.18 3.02
N ALA A 394 43.32 -6.08 1.69
CA ALA A 394 42.49 -6.91 0.83
C ALA A 394 42.90 -8.39 0.87
N ASP A 395 44.16 -8.66 1.20
CA ASP A 395 44.70 -10.00 1.39
C ASP A 395 45.91 -9.92 2.37
N PRO A 396 45.89 -10.61 3.51
CA PRO A 396 47.06 -10.66 4.41
C PRO A 396 48.30 -11.31 3.75
N ASP A 397 48.13 -12.05 2.64
CA ASP A 397 49.22 -12.70 1.92
C ASP A 397 49.89 -11.79 0.86
N ASP A 398 49.35 -10.59 0.60
CA ASP A 398 49.91 -9.63 -0.37
C ASP A 398 50.82 -8.58 0.30
N VAL A 399 51.29 -8.86 1.52
CA VAL A 399 52.37 -8.11 2.18
C VAL A 399 53.70 -8.57 1.60
N THR A 400 54.19 -7.86 0.59
CA THR A 400 55.55 -8.07 0.10
C THR A 400 56.54 -7.55 1.16
N HIS A 401 57.12 -8.46 1.92
CA HIS A 401 58.31 -8.14 2.71
C HIS A 401 59.47 -7.89 1.74
N LYS A 402 59.87 -6.62 1.60
CA LYS A 402 61.13 -6.27 0.97
C LYS A 402 62.26 -6.50 1.97
N ASP A 403 62.54 -7.77 2.26
CA ASP A 403 63.79 -8.14 2.92
C ASP A 403 64.89 -8.13 1.85
N ASP A 404 65.56 -6.99 1.70
CA ASP A 404 66.91 -6.91 1.16
C ASP A 404 67.58 -5.62 1.67
N ILE A 405 67.93 -5.63 2.96
CA ILE A 405 69.10 -4.89 3.43
C ILE A 405 70.28 -5.82 3.19
N VAL A 406 70.95 -5.68 2.04
CA VAL A 406 72.29 -6.23 1.85
C VAL A 406 73.27 -5.30 2.58
N PHE A 407 73.79 -5.74 3.72
CA PHE A 407 75.04 -5.21 4.25
C PHE A 407 76.18 -5.78 3.40
N GLY A 408 77.03 -4.90 2.87
CA GLY A 408 78.04 -5.24 1.87
C GLY A 408 79.28 -5.98 2.41
N GLU A 409 80.15 -6.29 1.45
CA GLU A 409 81.60 -6.17 1.58
C GLU A 409 82.11 -5.14 0.56
#